data_AF-A0A3D0QFI1-F1
#
_entry.id   AF-A0A3D0QFI1-F1
#
_cell.length_a   1.000
_cell.length_b   1.000
_cell.length_c   1.000
_cell.angle_alpha   90.00
_cell.angle_beta   90.00
_cell.angle_gamma   90.00
#
_symmetry.space_group_name_H-M   'P 1'
#
loop_
_entity.id
_entity.type
_entity.pdbx_description
1 polymer ?
#
loop_
_entity_poly.entity_id
_entity_poly.type
_entity_poly.pdbx_seq_one_letter_code
_entity_poly.pdbx_strand_id
1 'polypeptide(L)'
;MVNLAGLHLLKYQLTVSLQLLNSSKPLSLVCEVVEPKKTLVREISCDFYQTNNLLPAQAVEMFILNIEQSYDWQRALTENGAFERCRKILRDKARWGKDYEGPNDPHALIASLRQAAMKRHRQHVANIHRNYGREIGLVSRRGTVKLRYAPTDALLKTLLFANVEKRVELHQFLEKMHRRYGLVFGDKEAEQVLSKGEFDKKAFQANSRRLEQRLGSLGLLRRLSDGCAYVINPYHTEVK
;
A
#
# COMPACT_ATOMS: atom_id res chain seq x y z
N MET A 1 -19.06 -1.87 3.76
CA MET A 1 -18.13 -2.57 4.67
C MET A 1 -16.99 -3.29 3.95
N VAL A 2 -17.25 -4.06 2.88
CA VAL A 2 -16.21 -4.83 2.16
C VAL A 2 -15.05 -3.98 1.61
N ASN A 3 -15.35 -2.82 0.99
CA ASN A 3 -14.32 -1.92 0.42
C ASN A 3 -13.28 -1.43 1.46
N LEU A 4 -13.73 -1.02 2.66
CA LEU A 4 -12.81 -0.55 3.70
C LEU A 4 -12.02 -1.69 4.31
N ALA A 5 -12.64 -2.86 4.52
CA ALA A 5 -11.94 -4.03 5.02
C ALA A 5 -10.80 -4.44 4.06
N GLY A 6 -11.09 -4.53 2.76
CA GLY A 6 -10.06 -4.82 1.75
C GLY A 6 -8.96 -3.75 1.68
N LEU A 7 -9.32 -2.46 1.79
CA LEU A 7 -8.35 -1.37 1.87
C LEU A 7 -7.43 -1.52 3.09
N HIS A 8 -7.99 -1.84 4.25
CA HIS A 8 -7.22 -2.01 5.49
C HIS A 8 -6.31 -3.25 5.45
N LEU A 9 -6.75 -4.37 4.88
CA LEU A 9 -5.92 -5.56 4.71
C LEU A 9 -4.73 -5.31 3.78
N LEU A 10 -4.97 -4.65 2.65
CA LEU A 10 -3.93 -4.25 1.71
C LEU A 10 -2.95 -3.28 2.37
N LYS A 11 -3.47 -2.24 3.04
CA LYS A 11 -2.64 -1.27 3.77
C LYS A 11 -1.79 -1.95 4.84
N TYR A 12 -2.38 -2.88 5.59
CA TYR A 12 -1.67 -3.64 6.62
C TYR A 12 -0.50 -4.42 6.02
N GLN A 13 -0.74 -5.18 4.94
CA GLN A 13 0.31 -5.94 4.25
C GLN A 13 1.47 -5.04 3.82
N LEU A 14 1.18 -3.92 3.15
CA LEU A 14 2.21 -3.00 2.67
C LEU A 14 2.94 -2.28 3.81
N THR A 15 2.22 -1.92 4.88
CA THR A 15 2.80 -1.26 6.06
C THR A 15 3.75 -2.18 6.80
N VAL A 16 3.35 -3.43 7.06
CA VAL A 16 4.22 -4.45 7.66
C VAL A 16 5.45 -4.71 6.79
N SER A 17 5.26 -4.72 5.46
CA SER A 17 6.38 -4.89 4.54
C SER A 17 7.39 -3.74 4.66
N LEU A 18 6.93 -2.49 4.72
CA LEU A 18 7.80 -1.32 4.94
C LEU A 18 8.53 -1.37 6.29
N GLN A 19 7.85 -1.82 7.34
CA GLN A 19 8.45 -1.98 8.67
C GLN A 19 9.57 -3.02 8.67
N LEU A 20 9.35 -4.18 8.05
CA LEU A 20 10.38 -5.22 7.92
C LEU A 20 11.58 -4.76 7.08
N LEU A 21 11.34 -3.89 6.11
CA LEU A 21 12.38 -3.28 5.28
C LEU A 21 13.05 -2.07 5.94
N ASN A 22 12.73 -1.78 7.22
CA ASN A 22 13.23 -0.62 7.96
C ASN A 22 13.05 0.72 7.21
N SER A 23 11.97 0.85 6.43
CA SER A 23 11.67 2.09 5.72
C SER A 23 11.24 3.16 6.71
N SER A 24 11.89 4.33 6.64
CA SER A 24 11.49 5.52 7.39
C SER A 24 10.31 6.26 6.77
N LYS A 25 9.92 5.91 5.53
CA LYS A 25 8.83 6.56 4.80
C LYS A 25 7.51 5.82 5.03
N PRO A 26 6.40 6.53 5.36
CA PRO A 26 5.10 5.92 5.48
C PRO A 26 4.57 5.45 4.12
N LEU A 27 3.62 4.51 4.16
CA LEU A 27 2.95 4.03 2.94
C LEU A 27 2.27 5.20 2.21
N SER A 28 2.62 5.34 0.93
CA SER A 28 2.07 6.37 0.06
C SER A 28 1.51 5.73 -1.21
N LEU A 29 0.30 6.17 -1.59
CA LEU A 29 -0.50 5.67 -2.69
C LEU A 29 -0.91 6.87 -3.57
N VAL A 30 -0.03 7.25 -4.50
CA VAL A 30 -0.29 8.38 -5.42
C VAL A 30 -1.43 8.02 -6.36
N CYS A 31 -2.56 8.71 -6.21
CA CYS A 31 -3.82 8.40 -6.87
C CYS A 31 -4.08 9.33 -8.06
N GLU A 32 -4.20 8.72 -9.25
CA GLU A 32 -4.67 9.43 -10.43
C GLU A 32 -6.20 9.49 -10.46
N VAL A 33 -6.78 10.67 -10.68
CA VAL A 33 -8.17 10.78 -11.12
C VAL A 33 -8.21 10.60 -12.63
N VAL A 34 -8.81 9.49 -13.09
CA VAL A 34 -8.78 9.07 -14.50
C VAL A 34 -9.10 10.20 -15.49
N GLU A 35 -8.17 10.46 -16.42
CA GLU A 35 -8.31 11.41 -17.54
C GLU A 35 -7.97 10.74 -18.88
N PRO A 36 -8.57 11.10 -20.05
CA PRO A 36 -8.20 10.46 -21.31
C PRO A 36 -6.73 10.66 -21.68
N LYS A 37 -6.19 11.87 -21.45
CA LYS A 37 -4.80 12.21 -21.74
C LYS A 37 -3.86 11.63 -20.68
N LYS A 38 -2.66 11.22 -21.10
CA LYS A 38 -1.60 10.80 -20.20
C LYS A 38 -1.11 12.01 -19.40
N THR A 39 -0.95 11.85 -18.09
CA THR A 39 -0.52 12.90 -17.16
C THR A 39 0.70 12.43 -16.36
N LEU A 40 1.48 13.37 -15.82
CA LEU A 40 2.58 13.03 -14.90
C LEU A 40 2.09 12.21 -13.69
N VAL A 41 0.95 12.59 -13.10
CA VAL A 41 0.36 11.86 -11.96
C VAL A 41 0.05 10.41 -12.32
N ARG A 42 -0.34 10.11 -13.57
CA ARG A 42 -0.51 8.73 -14.03
C ARG A 42 0.79 7.95 -13.99
N GLU A 43 1.89 8.54 -14.45
CA GLU A 43 3.21 7.89 -14.48
C GLU A 43 3.67 7.59 -13.04
N ILE A 44 3.66 8.61 -12.19
CA ILE A 44 4.01 8.48 -10.76
C ILE A 44 3.11 7.44 -10.08
N SER A 45 1.81 7.45 -10.34
CA SER A 45 0.88 6.46 -9.80
C SER A 45 1.19 5.02 -10.25
N CYS A 46 1.63 4.84 -11.50
CA CYS A 46 2.09 3.54 -11.98
C CYS A 46 3.34 3.10 -11.21
N ASP A 47 4.31 3.99 -11.06
CA ASP A 47 5.59 3.66 -10.44
C ASP A 47 5.42 3.36 -8.94
N PHE A 48 4.64 4.17 -8.22
CA PHE A 48 4.26 3.89 -6.84
C PHE A 48 3.50 2.57 -6.71
N TYR A 49 2.60 2.24 -7.65
CA TYR A 49 1.93 0.95 -7.62
C TYR A 49 2.93 -0.20 -7.80
N GLN A 50 3.83 -0.12 -8.79
CA GLN A 50 4.81 -1.18 -9.04
C GLN A 50 5.74 -1.39 -7.84
N THR A 51 6.31 -0.31 -7.31
CA THR A 51 7.20 -0.37 -6.13
C THR A 51 6.47 -0.98 -4.94
N ASN A 52 5.27 -0.50 -4.62
CA ASN A 52 4.48 -1.05 -3.51
C ASN A 52 4.11 -2.53 -3.73
N ASN A 53 3.86 -2.95 -4.96
CA ASN A 53 3.54 -4.34 -5.29
C ASN A 53 4.70 -5.30 -5.08
N LEU A 54 5.94 -4.82 -5.02
CA LEU A 54 7.12 -5.63 -4.74
C LEU A 54 7.43 -5.76 -3.24
N LEU A 55 6.92 -4.83 -2.40
CA LEU A 55 7.24 -4.78 -0.98
C LEU A 55 6.99 -6.10 -0.23
N PRO A 56 5.85 -6.81 -0.42
CA PRO A 56 5.59 -8.04 0.33
C PRO A 56 6.62 -9.14 0.06
N ALA A 57 7.08 -9.26 -1.18
CA ALA A 57 8.11 -10.23 -1.56
C ALA A 57 9.47 -9.85 -0.95
N GLN A 58 9.84 -8.57 -1.05
CA GLN A 58 11.07 -8.05 -0.46
C GLN A 58 11.09 -8.21 1.07
N ALA A 59 9.95 -8.02 1.73
CA ALA A 59 9.83 -8.19 3.17
C ALA A 59 10.02 -9.64 3.63
N VAL A 60 9.56 -10.63 2.85
CA VAL A 60 9.81 -12.05 3.13
C VAL A 60 11.30 -12.35 3.03
N GLU A 61 11.98 -11.87 1.98
CA GLU A 61 13.43 -12.03 1.83
C GLU A 61 14.20 -11.38 2.98
N MET A 62 13.83 -10.15 3.34
CA MET A 62 14.45 -9.41 4.44
C MET A 62 14.25 -10.12 5.78
N PHE A 63 13.07 -10.67 6.03
CA PHE A 63 12.80 -11.44 7.25
C PHE A 63 13.74 -12.66 7.37
N ILE A 64 13.95 -13.39 6.27
CA ILE A 64 14.85 -14.55 6.24
C ILE A 64 16.30 -14.11 6.39
N LEU A 65 16.69 -13.04 5.71
CA LEU A 65 18.03 -12.46 5.82
C LEU A 65 18.33 -12.03 7.27
N ASN A 66 17.37 -11.42 7.96
CA ASN A 66 17.52 -11.03 9.36
C ASN A 66 17.71 -12.25 10.29
N ILE A 67 17.10 -13.40 9.98
CA ILE A 67 17.37 -14.64 10.72
C ILE A 67 18.81 -15.09 10.47
N GLU A 68 19.21 -15.15 9.20
CA GLU A 68 20.55 -15.58 8.78
C GLU A 68 21.66 -14.69 9.34
N GLN A 69 21.43 -13.38 9.43
CA GLN A 69 22.38 -12.41 9.99
C GLN A 69 22.30 -12.28 11.52
N SER A 70 21.32 -12.93 12.17
CA SER A 70 21.16 -12.80 13.62
C SER A 70 22.32 -13.44 14.38
N TYR A 71 22.65 -12.86 15.54
CA TYR A 71 23.68 -13.38 16.44
C TYR A 71 23.47 -14.88 16.76
N ASP A 72 22.23 -15.27 17.06
CA ASP A 72 21.90 -16.67 17.36
C ASP A 72 22.26 -17.62 16.22
N TRP A 73 21.99 -17.20 14.97
CA TRP A 73 22.30 -18.00 13.79
C TRP A 73 23.81 -18.08 13.58
N GLN A 74 24.50 -16.95 13.59
CA GLN A 74 25.95 -16.89 13.39
C GLN A 74 26.70 -17.68 14.46
N ARG A 75 26.25 -17.63 15.70
CA ARG A 75 26.78 -18.46 16.80
C ARG A 75 26.48 -19.94 16.59
N ALA A 76 25.27 -20.31 16.15
CA ALA A 76 24.92 -21.71 15.91
C ALA A 76 25.79 -22.36 14.83
N LEU A 77 26.27 -21.59 13.84
CA LEU A 77 27.17 -22.09 12.79
C LEU A 77 28.53 -22.56 13.30
N THR A 78 29.02 -22.02 14.41
CA THR A 78 30.35 -22.34 14.96
C THR A 78 30.31 -23.39 16.07
N GLU A 79 29.12 -23.76 16.54
CA GLU A 79 28.93 -24.73 17.62
C GLU A 79 28.76 -26.17 17.10
N ASN A 80 29.13 -27.14 17.93
CA ASN A 80 28.84 -28.56 17.66
C ASN A 80 27.33 -28.79 17.49
N GLY A 81 26.97 -29.56 16.45
CA GLY A 81 25.57 -29.78 16.08
C GLY A 81 24.92 -28.57 15.40
N ALA A 82 25.70 -27.77 14.66
CA ALA A 82 25.25 -26.56 13.98
C ALA A 82 23.93 -26.72 13.22
N PHE A 83 23.76 -27.82 12.48
CA PHE A 83 22.54 -28.11 11.75
C PHE A 83 21.29 -28.15 12.65
N GLU A 84 21.29 -28.93 13.73
CA GLU A 84 20.13 -29.06 14.62
C GLU A 84 19.84 -27.75 15.37
N ARG A 85 20.89 -26.99 15.73
CA ARG A 85 20.74 -25.66 16.33
C ARG A 85 20.09 -24.68 15.37
N CYS A 86 20.57 -24.62 14.13
CA CYS A 86 20.00 -23.78 13.08
C CYS A 86 18.55 -24.19 12.76
N ARG A 87 18.27 -25.49 12.69
CA ARG A 87 16.91 -26.04 12.51
C ARG A 87 15.97 -25.66 13.64
N LYS A 88 16.46 -25.64 14.89
CA LYS A 88 15.70 -25.12 16.03
C LYS A 88 15.39 -23.63 15.87
N ILE A 89 16.38 -22.82 15.47
CA ILE A 89 16.17 -21.37 15.21
C ILE A 89 15.07 -21.15 14.15
N LEU A 90 15.07 -21.91 13.05
CA LEU A 90 14.02 -21.77 12.02
C LEU A 90 12.64 -22.20 12.53
N ARG A 91 12.57 -23.20 13.40
CA ARG A 91 11.32 -23.62 14.05
C ARG A 91 10.79 -22.54 14.99
N ASP A 92 11.69 -21.90 15.72
CA ASP A 92 11.33 -20.90 16.74
C ASP A 92 11.00 -19.55 16.12
N LYS A 93 11.73 -19.10 15.10
CA LYS A 93 11.54 -17.80 14.44
C LYS A 93 10.57 -17.86 13.25
N ALA A 94 10.62 -18.92 12.44
CA ALA A 94 9.85 -19.03 11.19
C ALA A 94 8.79 -20.14 11.20
N ARG A 95 8.66 -20.91 12.30
CA ARG A 95 7.75 -22.07 12.40
C ARG A 95 7.97 -23.07 11.26
N TRP A 96 9.22 -23.23 10.82
CA TRP A 96 9.59 -24.04 9.66
C TRP A 96 10.69 -25.07 9.98
N GLY A 97 10.78 -26.12 9.18
CA GLY A 97 11.89 -27.09 9.22
C GLY A 97 11.58 -28.42 9.91
N LYS A 98 10.34 -28.68 10.33
CA LYS A 98 9.95 -29.98 10.89
C LYS A 98 10.12 -31.10 9.84
N ASP A 99 9.59 -30.89 8.65
CA ASP A 99 9.56 -31.88 7.56
C ASP A 99 10.64 -31.59 6.51
N TYR A 100 11.80 -31.08 6.95
CA TYR A 100 12.94 -30.84 6.06
C TYR A 100 13.67 -32.15 5.75
N GLU A 101 13.81 -32.45 4.46
CA GLU A 101 14.42 -33.69 3.94
C GLU A 101 15.74 -33.46 3.18
N GLY A 102 16.28 -32.22 3.22
CA GLY A 102 17.53 -31.90 2.53
C GLY A 102 18.78 -32.29 3.34
N PRO A 103 19.99 -31.93 2.85
CA PRO A 103 21.25 -32.23 3.52
C PRO A 103 21.33 -31.66 4.94
N ASN A 104 22.12 -32.30 5.80
CA ASN A 104 22.43 -31.83 7.16
C ASN A 104 23.43 -30.65 7.13
N ASP A 105 23.09 -29.60 6.38
CA ASP A 105 23.92 -28.41 6.15
C ASP A 105 23.09 -27.14 6.45
N PRO A 106 23.55 -26.25 7.34
CA PRO A 106 22.86 -24.99 7.66
C PRO A 106 22.59 -24.08 6.45
N HIS A 107 23.50 -24.03 5.48
CA HIS A 107 23.32 -23.19 4.29
C HIS A 107 22.25 -23.75 3.35
N ALA A 108 22.24 -25.07 3.12
CA ALA A 108 21.17 -25.75 2.40
C ALA A 108 19.81 -25.61 3.10
N LEU A 109 19.80 -25.62 4.43
CA LEU A 109 18.60 -25.46 5.25
C LEU A 109 17.97 -24.06 5.07
N ILE A 110 18.73 -22.98 5.22
CA ILE A 110 18.20 -21.61 5.06
C ILE A 110 17.82 -21.32 3.60
N ALA A 111 18.58 -21.85 2.63
CA ALA A 111 18.23 -21.75 1.21
C ALA A 111 16.88 -22.44 0.91
N SER A 112 16.63 -23.59 1.54
CA SER A 112 15.37 -24.32 1.39
C SER A 112 14.19 -23.57 2.01
N LEU A 113 14.38 -22.95 3.19
CA LEU A 113 13.39 -22.03 3.76
C LEU A 113 13.06 -20.90 2.78
N ARG A 114 14.08 -20.24 2.21
CA ARG A 114 13.91 -19.14 1.25
C ARG A 114 13.08 -19.57 0.05
N GLN A 115 13.42 -20.70 -0.57
CA GLN A 115 12.65 -21.24 -1.69
C GLN A 115 11.20 -21.55 -1.31
N ALA A 116 10.98 -22.23 -0.17
CA ALA A 116 9.65 -22.59 0.31
C ALA A 116 8.79 -21.36 0.63
N ALA A 117 9.35 -20.38 1.34
CA ALA A 117 8.67 -19.15 1.71
C ALA A 117 8.27 -18.34 0.48
N MET A 118 9.18 -18.18 -0.48
CA MET A 118 8.90 -17.43 -1.72
C MET A 118 7.91 -18.15 -2.62
N LYS A 119 7.96 -19.48 -2.69
CA LYS A 119 6.93 -20.28 -3.39
C LYS A 119 5.55 -20.05 -2.76
N ARG A 120 5.44 -20.18 -1.43
CA ARG A 120 4.19 -19.99 -0.69
C ARG A 120 3.66 -18.57 -0.80
N HIS A 121 4.55 -17.57 -0.76
CA HIS A 121 4.21 -16.16 -0.99
C HIS A 121 3.55 -15.97 -2.36
N ARG A 122 4.19 -16.44 -3.44
CA ARG A 122 3.65 -16.37 -4.81
C ARG A 122 2.28 -17.03 -4.94
N GLN A 123 2.07 -18.15 -4.26
CA GLN A 123 0.83 -18.93 -4.35
C GLN A 123 -0.36 -18.29 -3.61
N HIS A 124 -0.13 -17.63 -2.47
CA HIS A 124 -1.23 -17.25 -1.59
C HIS A 124 -1.33 -15.75 -1.30
N VAL A 125 -0.20 -15.04 -1.21
CA VAL A 125 -0.15 -13.71 -0.57
C VAL A 125 0.28 -12.61 -1.55
N ALA A 126 1.03 -12.96 -2.60
CA ALA A 126 1.58 -12.03 -3.58
C ALA A 126 0.52 -11.18 -4.30
N ASN A 127 -0.67 -11.75 -4.49
CA ASN A 127 -1.74 -11.11 -5.24
C ASN A 127 -2.73 -10.31 -4.37
N ILE A 128 -2.56 -10.23 -3.04
CA ILE A 128 -3.47 -9.47 -2.18
C ILE A 128 -3.53 -8.00 -2.64
N HIS A 129 -2.38 -7.34 -2.78
CA HIS A 129 -2.31 -5.94 -3.23
C HIS A 129 -3.06 -5.73 -4.56
N ARG A 130 -2.81 -6.60 -5.54
CA ARG A 130 -3.42 -6.52 -6.87
C ARG A 130 -4.92 -6.86 -6.86
N ASN A 131 -5.30 -8.00 -6.28
CA ASN A 131 -6.66 -8.51 -6.35
C ASN A 131 -7.59 -7.67 -5.49
N TYR A 132 -7.24 -7.45 -4.22
CA TYR A 132 -8.07 -6.64 -3.32
C TYR A 132 -8.07 -5.19 -3.79
N GLY A 133 -6.92 -4.67 -4.23
CA GLY A 133 -6.85 -3.32 -4.80
C GLY A 133 -7.79 -3.13 -5.99
N ARG A 134 -7.96 -4.13 -6.85
CA ARG A 134 -8.94 -4.08 -7.95
C ARG A 134 -10.38 -4.24 -7.47
N GLU A 135 -10.65 -5.20 -6.59
CA GLU A 135 -11.99 -5.50 -6.09
C GLU A 135 -12.59 -4.33 -5.30
N ILE A 136 -11.81 -3.68 -4.44
CA ILE A 136 -12.24 -2.49 -3.71
C ILE A 136 -12.27 -1.23 -4.58
N GLY A 137 -11.79 -1.32 -5.82
CA GLY A 137 -11.74 -0.21 -6.77
C GLY A 137 -10.69 0.85 -6.45
N LEU A 138 -9.54 0.48 -5.85
CA LEU A 138 -8.36 1.34 -5.66
C LEU A 138 -7.43 1.32 -6.88
N VAL A 139 -7.32 0.17 -7.55
CA VAL A 139 -6.33 -0.11 -8.59
C VAL A 139 -7.00 -0.27 -9.95
N SER A 140 -6.44 0.35 -10.99
CA SER A 140 -6.98 0.27 -12.34
C SER A 140 -5.92 0.21 -13.44
N ARG A 141 -6.26 -0.44 -14.55
CA ARG A 141 -5.54 -0.35 -15.85
C ARG A 141 -6.35 0.42 -16.89
N ARG A 142 -7.48 1.04 -16.54
CA ARG A 142 -8.32 1.74 -17.52
C ARG A 142 -7.54 2.89 -18.14
N GLY A 143 -7.43 2.93 -19.47
CA GLY A 143 -6.71 3.97 -20.21
C GLY A 143 -5.17 3.88 -20.15
N THR A 144 -4.60 2.73 -19.76
CA THR A 144 -3.15 2.47 -19.83
C THR A 144 -2.84 0.97 -19.78
N VAL A 145 -1.64 0.55 -20.15
CA VAL A 145 -1.21 -0.84 -20.03
C VAL A 145 -0.75 -1.20 -18.62
N LYS A 146 -0.33 -0.23 -17.80
CA LYS A 146 0.20 -0.48 -16.44
C LYS A 146 -0.91 -0.43 -15.38
N LEU A 147 -0.73 -1.16 -14.28
CA LEU A 147 -1.55 -0.99 -13.08
C LEU A 147 -1.10 0.27 -12.34
N ARG A 148 -2.06 0.99 -11.76
CA ARG A 148 -1.84 2.21 -10.98
C ARG A 148 -2.94 2.39 -9.95
N TYR A 149 -2.74 3.30 -9.00
CA TYR A 149 -3.80 3.72 -8.09
C TYR A 149 -4.71 4.73 -8.79
N ALA A 150 -5.94 4.32 -9.09
CA ALA A 150 -6.95 5.17 -9.69
C ALA A 150 -8.32 4.81 -9.08
N PRO A 151 -8.64 5.37 -7.89
CA PRO A 151 -9.86 5.08 -7.16
C PRO A 151 -11.13 5.26 -7.99
N THR A 152 -12.06 4.31 -7.84
CA THR A 152 -13.39 4.36 -8.43
C THR A 152 -14.33 5.24 -7.62
N ASP A 153 -15.45 5.64 -8.22
CA ASP A 153 -16.48 6.43 -7.53
C ASP A 153 -17.06 5.69 -6.32
N ALA A 154 -17.17 4.36 -6.40
CA ALA A 154 -17.63 3.53 -5.28
C ALA A 154 -16.66 3.60 -4.09
N LEU A 155 -15.35 3.54 -4.34
CA LEU A 155 -14.35 3.69 -3.29
C LEU A 155 -14.32 5.12 -2.73
N LEU A 156 -14.40 6.14 -3.60
CA LEU A 156 -14.44 7.55 -3.18
C LEU A 156 -15.66 7.83 -2.29
N LYS A 157 -16.85 7.34 -2.67
CA LYS A 157 -18.07 7.40 -1.82
C LYS A 157 -17.86 6.72 -0.48
N THR A 158 -17.30 5.51 -0.49
CA THR A 158 -17.03 4.75 0.73
C THR A 158 -16.10 5.52 1.67
N LEU A 159 -15.00 6.06 1.15
CA LEU A 159 -14.04 6.86 1.90
C LEU A 159 -14.69 8.13 2.46
N LEU A 160 -15.51 8.80 1.67
CA LEU A 160 -16.23 9.98 2.11
C LEU A 160 -17.18 9.65 3.27
N PHE A 161 -18.11 8.71 3.09
CA PHE A 161 -19.12 8.41 4.12
C PHE A 161 -18.50 7.89 5.42
N ALA A 162 -17.34 7.23 5.36
CA ALA A 162 -16.63 6.75 6.54
C ALA A 162 -15.78 7.81 7.26
N ASN A 163 -15.58 8.99 6.66
CA ASN A 163 -14.66 9.99 7.21
C ASN A 163 -15.24 11.41 7.28
N VAL A 164 -16.41 11.66 6.69
CA VAL A 164 -17.08 12.96 6.70
C VAL A 164 -18.41 12.80 7.45
N GLU A 165 -18.53 13.47 8.58
CA GLU A 165 -19.77 13.53 9.36
C GLU A 165 -20.75 14.47 8.67
N LYS A 166 -20.59 15.80 8.81
CA LYS A 166 -21.49 16.78 8.17
C LYS A 166 -20.94 17.32 6.85
N ARG A 167 -19.96 18.22 6.95
CA ARG A 167 -19.24 18.82 5.82
C ARG A 167 -17.81 19.11 6.23
N VAL A 168 -16.88 18.95 5.31
CA VAL A 168 -15.47 19.34 5.50
C VAL A 168 -14.95 19.99 4.23
N GLU A 169 -13.95 20.85 4.36
CA GLU A 169 -13.31 21.43 3.18
C GLU A 169 -12.54 20.35 2.41
N LEU A 170 -12.50 20.46 1.08
CA LEU A 170 -11.87 19.44 0.22
C LEU A 170 -10.42 19.17 0.65
N HIS A 171 -9.66 20.22 0.96
CA HIS A 171 -8.27 20.02 1.39
C HIS A 171 -8.16 19.29 2.73
N GLN A 172 -9.10 19.51 3.68
CA GLN A 172 -9.12 18.79 4.95
C GLN A 172 -9.47 17.32 4.73
N PHE A 173 -10.37 17.05 3.78
CA PHE A 173 -10.67 15.68 3.37
C PHE A 173 -9.43 14.99 2.78
N LEU A 174 -8.71 15.66 1.87
CA LEU A 174 -7.48 15.13 1.26
C LEU A 174 -6.38 14.86 2.29
N GLU A 175 -6.14 15.81 3.20
CA GLU A 175 -5.20 15.65 4.30
C GLU A 175 -5.57 14.43 5.18
N LYS A 176 -6.86 14.27 5.50
CA LYS A 176 -7.36 13.11 6.25
C LYS A 176 -7.15 11.80 5.49
N MET A 177 -7.36 11.79 4.17
CA MET A 177 -7.13 10.61 3.32
C MET A 177 -5.65 10.23 3.29
N HIS A 178 -4.76 11.22 3.18
CA HIS A 178 -3.32 11.01 3.22
C HIS A 178 -2.86 10.48 4.58
N ARG A 179 -3.21 11.17 5.67
CA ARG A 179 -2.79 10.78 7.03
C ARG A 179 -3.29 9.39 7.42
N ARG A 180 -4.55 9.06 7.09
CA ARG A 180 -5.17 7.80 7.53
C ARG A 180 -4.85 6.61 6.62
N TYR A 181 -4.83 6.83 5.30
CA TYR A 181 -4.76 5.76 4.30
C TYR A 181 -3.53 5.83 3.40
N GLY A 182 -2.75 6.92 3.43
CA GLY A 182 -1.63 7.15 2.52
C GLY A 182 -2.06 7.59 1.12
N LEU A 183 -3.33 7.95 0.90
CA LEU A 183 -3.84 8.33 -0.42
C LEU A 183 -3.42 9.78 -0.75
N VAL A 184 -2.77 9.97 -1.89
CA VAL A 184 -2.25 11.28 -2.32
C VAL A 184 -2.92 11.69 -3.62
N PHE A 185 -3.67 12.80 -3.58
CA PHE A 185 -4.35 13.35 -4.76
C PHE A 185 -3.88 14.78 -5.11
N GLY A 186 -3.50 15.56 -4.10
CA GLY A 186 -3.16 16.98 -4.24
C GLY A 186 -1.69 17.29 -4.08
N ASP A 187 -1.37 18.53 -4.39
CA ASP A 187 0.00 19.05 -4.41
C ASP A 187 0.58 19.11 -3.00
N LYS A 188 -0.22 19.49 -2.00
CA LYS A 188 0.20 19.54 -0.59
C LYS A 188 0.62 18.18 -0.04
N GLU A 189 -0.11 17.12 -0.35
CA GLU A 189 0.25 15.77 0.10
C GLU A 189 1.39 15.19 -0.75
N ALA A 190 1.41 15.49 -2.05
CA ALA A 190 2.46 15.04 -2.96
C ALA A 190 3.84 15.61 -2.60
N GLU A 191 3.91 16.88 -2.20
CA GLU A 191 5.15 17.54 -1.77
C GLU A 191 5.78 16.88 -0.52
N GLN A 192 4.97 16.18 0.29
CA GLN A 192 5.46 15.46 1.48
C GLN A 192 6.06 14.09 1.15
N VAL A 193 5.72 13.50 0.00
CA VAL A 193 6.07 12.10 -0.33
C VAL A 193 7.01 11.99 -1.54
N LEU A 194 7.01 12.98 -2.43
CA LEU A 194 7.83 13.02 -3.63
C LEU A 194 9.10 13.85 -3.43
N SER A 195 10.17 13.46 -4.14
CA SER A 195 11.35 14.32 -4.23
C SER A 195 11.09 15.51 -5.16
N LYS A 196 11.87 16.60 -5.02
CA LYS A 196 11.73 17.81 -5.84
C LYS A 196 11.79 17.55 -7.35
N GLY A 197 12.52 16.52 -7.79
CA GLY A 197 12.65 16.16 -9.22
C GLY A 197 11.46 15.36 -9.77
N GLU A 198 10.65 14.75 -8.91
CA GLU A 198 9.48 13.93 -9.29
C GLU A 198 8.16 14.72 -9.14
N PHE A 199 8.21 15.91 -8.56
CA PHE A 199 7.03 16.68 -8.19
C PHE A 199 6.78 17.86 -9.15
N ASP A 200 5.61 17.85 -9.80
CA ASP A 200 5.06 19.02 -10.50
C ASP A 200 3.78 19.49 -9.80
N LYS A 201 3.86 20.67 -9.18
CA LYS A 201 2.73 21.28 -8.46
C LYS A 201 1.49 21.49 -9.35
N LYS A 202 1.66 21.95 -10.60
CA LYS A 202 0.54 22.20 -11.51
C LYS A 202 -0.15 20.90 -11.91
N ALA A 203 0.60 19.82 -12.12
CA ALA A 203 0.05 18.50 -12.44
C ALA A 203 -0.83 17.95 -11.31
N PHE A 204 -0.39 18.09 -10.05
CA PHE A 204 -1.16 17.66 -8.89
C PHE A 204 -2.36 18.57 -8.58
N GLN A 205 -2.24 19.87 -8.80
CA GLN A 205 -3.38 20.79 -8.74
C GLN A 205 -4.44 20.45 -9.78
N ALA A 206 -4.05 20.13 -11.02
CA ALA A 206 -4.99 19.66 -12.04
C ALA A 206 -5.65 18.34 -11.65
N ASN A 207 -4.91 17.41 -11.02
CA ASN A 207 -5.46 16.15 -10.51
C ASN A 207 -6.50 16.37 -9.41
N SER A 208 -6.25 17.29 -8.48
CA SER A 208 -7.21 17.66 -7.43
C SER A 208 -8.45 18.37 -7.97
N ARG A 209 -8.30 19.25 -8.97
CA ARG A 209 -9.45 19.87 -9.64
C ARG A 209 -10.32 18.83 -10.35
N ARG A 210 -9.73 17.81 -10.98
CA ARG A 210 -10.48 16.69 -11.54
C ARG A 210 -11.21 15.89 -10.45
N LEU A 211 -10.57 15.66 -9.30
CA LEU A 211 -11.25 15.02 -8.17
C LEU A 211 -12.45 15.85 -7.71
N GLU A 212 -12.27 17.16 -7.56
CA GLU A 212 -13.31 18.09 -7.14
C GLU A 212 -14.53 18.03 -8.09
N GLN A 213 -14.29 18.15 -9.40
CA GLN A 213 -15.33 18.05 -10.44
C GLN A 213 -16.06 16.71 -10.38
N ARG A 214 -15.31 15.62 -10.16
CA ARG A 214 -15.87 14.27 -10.06
C ARG A 214 -16.69 14.06 -8.80
N LEU A 215 -16.25 14.58 -7.65
CA LEU A 215 -17.07 14.56 -6.44
C LEU A 215 -18.33 15.42 -6.60
N GLY A 216 -18.23 16.54 -7.32
CA GLY A 216 -19.36 17.39 -7.68
C GLY A 216 -20.40 16.66 -8.52
N SER A 217 -19.97 15.95 -9.58
CA SER A 217 -20.89 15.17 -10.43
C SER A 217 -21.54 13.98 -9.70
N LEU A 218 -20.95 13.50 -8.61
CA LEU A 218 -21.54 12.49 -7.74
C LEU A 218 -22.50 13.06 -6.69
N GLY A 219 -22.69 14.38 -6.63
CA GLY A 219 -23.51 15.07 -5.62
C GLY A 219 -22.86 15.11 -4.23
N LEU A 220 -21.55 14.87 -4.15
CA LEU A 220 -20.80 14.76 -2.90
C LEU A 220 -20.01 16.01 -2.53
N LEU A 221 -20.06 17.03 -3.39
CA LEU A 221 -19.33 18.27 -3.23
C LEU A 221 -20.18 19.46 -3.63
N ARG A 222 -20.10 20.56 -2.87
CA ARG A 222 -20.71 21.85 -3.19
C ARG A 222 -19.71 22.98 -3.05
N ARG A 223 -19.77 23.95 -3.94
CA ARG A 223 -19.10 25.24 -3.78
C ARG A 223 -20.05 26.21 -3.07
N LEU A 224 -19.60 26.74 -1.94
CA LEU A 224 -20.33 27.78 -1.19
C LEU A 224 -19.77 29.19 -1.46
N SER A 225 -18.59 29.27 -2.07
CA SER A 225 -17.93 30.49 -2.54
C SER A 225 -16.94 30.15 -3.67
N ASP A 226 -16.41 31.16 -4.36
CA ASP A 226 -15.45 31.00 -5.46
C ASP A 226 -14.16 30.27 -5.03
N GLY A 227 -13.81 30.34 -3.75
CA GLY A 227 -12.57 29.76 -3.19
C GLY A 227 -12.73 28.45 -2.43
N CYS A 228 -13.94 28.02 -2.06
CA CYS A 228 -14.12 26.92 -1.11
C CYS A 228 -15.06 25.83 -1.61
N ALA A 229 -14.49 24.64 -1.81
CA ALA A 229 -15.20 23.41 -2.14
C ALA A 229 -15.38 22.55 -0.89
N TYR A 230 -16.63 22.20 -0.58
CA TYR A 230 -17.00 21.41 0.58
C TYR A 230 -17.46 20.02 0.17
N VAL A 231 -16.83 19.01 0.75
CA VAL A 231 -17.27 17.62 0.67
C VAL A 231 -18.39 17.41 1.68
N ILE A 232 -19.52 16.85 1.24
CA ILE A 232 -20.74 16.74 2.02
C ILE A 232 -21.15 15.27 2.10
N ASN A 233 -21.49 14.82 3.31
CA ASN A 233 -22.16 13.54 3.50
C ASN A 233 -23.68 13.76 3.43
N PRO A 234 -24.37 13.33 2.36
CA PRO A 234 -25.79 13.56 2.18
C PRO A 234 -26.66 12.75 3.15
N TYR A 235 -26.09 11.76 3.83
CA TYR A 235 -26.81 10.87 4.76
C TYR A 235 -26.69 11.29 6.21
N HIS A 236 -25.89 12.32 6.51
CA HIS A 236 -25.82 12.86 7.85
C HIS A 236 -26.99 13.85 8.03
N THR A 237 -28.07 13.34 8.60
CA THR A 237 -29.20 14.15 9.02
C THR A 237 -28.79 15.00 10.22
N GLU A 238 -29.11 16.30 10.20
CA GLU A 238 -29.25 17.03 11.46
C GLU A 238 -30.35 16.32 12.24
N VAL A 239 -29.99 15.72 13.37
CA VAL A 239 -30.99 15.35 14.37
C VAL A 239 -31.67 16.66 14.74
N LYS A 240 -32.94 16.81 14.33
CA LYS A 240 -33.80 17.91 14.76
C LYS A 240 -34.08 17.81 16.25
#